data_AF-A0A2G2G696-F1
#
_entry.id   AF-A0A2G2G696-F1
#
_cell.length_a   1.000
_cell.length_b   1.000
_cell.length_c   1.000
_cell.angle_alpha   90.00
_cell.angle_beta   90.00
_cell.angle_gamma   90.00
#
_symmetry.space_group_name_H-M   'P 1'
#
loop_
_entity.id
_entity.type
_entity.pdbx_description
1 polymer ?
#
loop_
_entity_poly.entity_id
_entity_poly.type
_entity_poly.pdbx_seq_one_letter_code
_entity_poly.pdbx_strand_id
1 'polypeptide(L)'
;MGTMMLLIGGGLFFALMTFWICEEKSLKDVNFSDMKCMVTEEIELSKCFEQFNTVRYMAIYFVIILIADLIIANMIFIPQGFGLTEVMAFTFLPSIIGSGVILLVKWTSQPMVKLISSFLYGSVFMGAAAIAFGFTFFVLA
;
A
#
# COMPACT_ATOMS: atom_id res chain seq x y z
N MET A 1 -12.01 20.06 8.65
CA MET A 1 -10.56 19.94 8.32
C MET A 1 -9.77 19.09 9.33
N GLY A 2 -9.91 19.30 10.64
CA GLY A 2 -9.19 18.47 11.64
C GLY A 2 -9.48 16.96 11.57
N THR A 3 -10.74 16.57 11.34
CA THR A 3 -11.14 15.16 11.15
C THR A 3 -10.49 14.52 9.92
N MET A 4 -10.36 15.25 8.81
CA MET A 4 -9.67 14.78 7.60
C MET A 4 -8.17 14.56 7.81
N MET A 5 -7.49 15.46 8.53
CA MET A 5 -6.09 15.27 8.87
C MET A 5 -5.86 14.03 9.75
N LEU A 6 -6.77 13.78 10.69
CA LEU A 6 -6.72 12.57 11.53
C LEU A 6 -6.97 11.30 10.71
N LEU A 7 -7.87 11.34 9.73
CA LEU A 7 -8.11 10.20 8.82
C LEU A 7 -6.90 9.92 7.94
N ILE A 8 -6.32 10.96 7.32
CA ILE A 8 -5.13 10.84 6.48
C ILE A 8 -3.96 10.30 7.30
N GLY A 9 -3.72 10.85 8.50
CA GLY A 9 -2.66 10.39 9.40
C GLY A 9 -2.88 8.95 9.90
N GLY A 10 -4.11 8.62 10.29
CA GLY A 10 -4.49 7.28 10.75
C GLY A 10 -4.40 6.24 9.64
N GLY A 11 -4.92 6.56 8.45
CA GLY A 11 -4.84 5.72 7.26
C GLY A 11 -3.40 5.47 6.83
N LEU A 12 -2.57 6.53 6.81
CA LEU A 12 -1.13 6.40 6.54
C LEU A 12 -0.42 5.49 7.56
N PHE A 13 -0.66 5.69 8.85
CA PHE A 13 -0.01 4.90 9.89
C PHE A 13 -0.43 3.42 9.83
N PHE A 14 -1.73 3.16 9.67
CA PHE A 14 -2.27 1.82 9.56
C PHE A 14 -1.75 1.10 8.29
N ALA A 15 -1.72 1.80 7.16
CA ALA A 15 -1.21 1.26 5.91
C ALA A 15 0.29 0.94 6.01
N LEU A 16 1.11 1.84 6.57
CA LEU A 16 2.54 1.61 6.77
C LEU A 16 2.81 0.43 7.71
N MET A 17 2.10 0.32 8.83
CA MET A 17 2.26 -0.82 9.74
C MET A 17 1.90 -2.14 9.07
N THR A 18 0.75 -2.18 8.37
CA THR A 18 0.30 -3.38 7.67
C THR A 18 1.28 -3.78 6.58
N PHE A 19 1.80 -2.80 5.84
CA PHE A 19 2.80 -3.02 4.80
C PHE A 19 4.10 -3.58 5.37
N TRP A 20 4.64 -3.01 6.45
CA TRP A 20 5.86 -3.54 7.09
C TRP A 20 5.68 -4.97 7.59
N ILE A 21 4.53 -5.31 8.19
CA ILE A 21 4.26 -6.68 8.63
C ILE A 21 4.21 -7.65 7.44
N CYS A 22 3.56 -7.26 6.34
CA CYS A 22 3.48 -8.07 5.13
C CYS A 22 4.87 -8.23 4.48
N GLU A 23 5.66 -7.16 4.48
CA GLU A 23 7.00 -7.13 3.92
C GLU A 23 7.99 -7.98 4.73
N GLU A 24 8.01 -7.87 6.06
CA GLU A 24 8.85 -8.72 6.92
C GLU A 24 8.54 -10.20 6.73
N LYS A 25 7.26 -10.56 6.61
CA LYS A 25 6.85 -11.95 6.33
C LYS A 25 7.26 -12.38 4.93
N SER A 26 7.15 -11.49 3.94
CA SER A 26 7.61 -11.77 2.57
C SER A 26 9.12 -11.96 2.46
N LEU A 27 9.92 -11.32 3.35
CA LEU A 27 11.38 -11.41 3.35
C LEU A 27 11.93 -12.53 4.23
N LYS A 28 11.22 -12.95 5.29
CA LYS A 28 11.63 -14.07 6.17
C LYS A 28 11.62 -15.44 5.48
N ASP A 29 10.83 -15.60 4.43
CA ASP A 29 10.75 -16.84 3.64
C ASP A 29 11.92 -17.00 2.64
N VAL A 30 12.95 -16.13 2.66
CA VAL A 30 14.00 -16.10 1.62
C VAL A 30 15.42 -16.22 2.20
N ASN A 31 16.19 -17.16 1.67
CA ASN A 31 17.63 -17.25 1.90
C ASN A 31 18.34 -16.09 1.19
N PHE A 32 19.04 -15.24 1.94
CA PHE A 32 19.81 -14.09 1.43
C PHE A 32 20.92 -14.45 0.43
N SER A 33 21.19 -15.73 0.17
CA SER A 33 22.09 -16.19 -0.90
C SER A 33 21.56 -15.87 -2.31
N ASP A 34 20.24 -15.75 -2.49
CA ASP A 34 19.60 -15.54 -3.80
C ASP A 34 19.49 -14.05 -4.17
N MET A 35 19.79 -13.12 -3.24
CA MET A 35 19.84 -11.67 -3.53
C MET A 35 21.04 -11.26 -4.41
N LYS A 36 22.00 -12.16 -4.66
CA LYS A 36 23.05 -11.95 -5.68
C LYS A 36 22.49 -11.98 -7.11
N CYS A 37 21.32 -12.58 -7.31
CA CYS A 37 20.68 -12.73 -8.61
C CYS A 37 20.18 -11.38 -9.19
N MET A 38 19.99 -10.34 -8.35
CA MET A 38 19.55 -9.00 -8.79
C MET A 38 20.66 -8.12 -9.39
N VAL A 39 21.93 -8.50 -9.28
CA VAL A 39 23.07 -7.66 -9.71
C VAL A 39 23.66 -8.10 -11.05
N THR A 40 23.40 -9.33 -11.51
CA THR A 40 24.19 -9.93 -12.59
C THR A 40 23.44 -10.37 -13.85
N GLU A 41 22.12 -10.53 -13.86
CA GLU A 41 21.42 -10.94 -15.09
C GLU A 41 20.09 -10.22 -15.29
N GLU A 42 19.78 -9.91 -16.55
CA GLU A 42 18.48 -9.48 -17.07
C GLU A 42 17.42 -10.57 -16.85
N ILE A 43 17.09 -10.87 -15.59
CA ILE A 43 16.05 -11.86 -15.28
C ILE A 43 14.72 -11.14 -15.21
N GLU A 44 13.78 -11.67 -15.98
CA GLU A 44 12.39 -11.26 -16.09
C GLU A 44 11.78 -11.01 -14.69
N LEU A 45 11.33 -9.77 -14.45
CA LEU A 45 10.64 -9.34 -13.22
C LEU A 45 9.57 -10.34 -12.76
N SER A 46 8.91 -11.04 -13.70
CA SER A 46 7.90 -12.06 -13.44
C SER A 46 8.41 -13.24 -12.62
N LYS A 47 9.61 -13.77 -12.90
CA LYS A 47 10.19 -14.91 -12.16
C LYS A 47 10.58 -14.50 -10.74
N CYS A 48 10.99 -13.26 -10.55
CA CYS A 48 11.25 -12.70 -9.24
C CYS A 48 9.94 -12.63 -8.42
N PHE A 49 8.85 -12.11 -8.99
CA PHE A 49 7.55 -12.06 -8.30
C PHE A 49 6.96 -13.43 -7.94
N GLU A 50 7.29 -14.50 -8.66
CA GLU A 50 6.89 -15.88 -8.32
C GLU A 50 7.78 -16.50 -7.23
N GLN A 51 9.08 -16.21 -7.22
CA GLN A 51 10.02 -16.75 -6.22
C GLN A 51 9.85 -16.11 -4.84
N PHE A 52 9.52 -14.82 -4.82
CA PHE A 52 9.15 -14.13 -3.60
C PHE A 52 7.64 -14.28 -3.44
N ASN A 53 7.14 -14.83 -2.32
CA ASN A 53 5.71 -14.90 -1.95
C ASN A 53 5.00 -13.51 -1.87
N THR A 54 5.63 -12.46 -2.39
CA THR A 54 5.18 -11.08 -2.59
C THR A 54 3.75 -10.99 -3.10
N VAL A 55 3.35 -11.80 -4.09
CA VAL A 55 1.99 -11.73 -4.64
C VAL A 55 0.96 -12.09 -3.57
N ARG A 56 1.23 -13.11 -2.75
CA ARG A 56 0.34 -13.54 -1.67
C ARG A 56 0.25 -12.49 -0.56
N TYR A 57 1.39 -11.96 -0.11
CA TYR A 57 1.41 -10.96 0.95
C TYR A 57 0.88 -9.59 0.49
N MET A 58 1.07 -9.24 -0.79
CA MET A 58 0.42 -8.08 -1.39
C MET A 58 -1.09 -8.24 -1.54
N ALA A 59 -1.58 -9.43 -1.92
CA ALA A 59 -3.02 -9.68 -1.94
C ALA A 59 -3.63 -9.55 -0.54
N ILE A 60 -2.93 -10.02 0.50
CA ILE A 60 -3.34 -9.84 1.90
C ILE A 60 -3.35 -8.35 2.26
N TYR A 61 -2.30 -7.61 1.92
CA TYR A 61 -2.24 -6.16 2.13
C TYR A 61 -3.41 -5.43 1.44
N PHE A 62 -3.66 -5.74 0.17
CA PHE A 62 -4.78 -5.19 -0.60
C PHE A 62 -6.13 -5.43 0.09
N VAL A 63 -6.41 -6.67 0.52
CA VAL A 63 -7.68 -7.01 1.18
C VAL A 63 -7.85 -6.27 2.50
N ILE A 64 -6.79 -6.16 3.31
CA ILE A 64 -6.85 -5.45 4.59
C ILE A 64 -7.14 -3.96 4.38
N ILE A 65 -6.43 -3.32 3.43
CA ILE A 65 -6.65 -1.90 3.13
C ILE A 65 -8.03 -1.67 2.53
N LEU A 66 -8.49 -2.54 1.63
CA LEU A 66 -9.82 -2.43 1.03
C LEU A 66 -10.94 -2.51 2.08
N ILE A 67 -10.83 -3.43 3.06
CA ILE A 67 -11.82 -3.52 4.15
C ILE A 67 -11.78 -2.27 5.02
N ALA A 68 -10.58 -1.78 5.35
CA ALA A 68 -10.42 -0.57 6.15
C ALA A 68 -11.01 0.66 5.44
N ASP A 69 -10.72 0.83 4.15
CA ASP A 69 -11.23 1.93 3.33
C ASP A 69 -12.74 1.85 3.14
N LEU A 70 -13.33 0.64 3.00
CA LEU A 70 -14.78 0.46 2.96
C LEU A 70 -15.46 0.91 4.26
N ILE A 71 -14.87 0.59 5.41
CA ILE A 71 -15.38 1.02 6.73
C ILE A 71 -15.30 2.54 6.85
N ILE A 72 -14.15 3.14 6.48
CA ILE A 72 -13.94 4.59 6.54
C ILE A 72 -14.90 5.31 5.57
N ALA A 73 -15.08 4.77 4.36
CA ALA A 73 -16.00 5.32 3.37
C ALA A 73 -17.44 5.35 3.89
N ASN A 74 -17.92 4.25 4.46
CA ASN A 74 -19.29 4.12 4.97
C ASN A 74 -19.55 4.87 6.28
N MET A 75 -18.63 4.80 7.24
CA MET A 75 -18.85 5.33 8.59
C MET A 75 -18.46 6.79 8.73
N ILE A 76 -17.61 7.31 7.84
CA ILE A 76 -17.01 8.63 8.01
C ILE A 76 -17.23 9.51 6.79
N PHE A 77 -16.94 9.04 5.57
CA PHE A 77 -17.08 9.88 4.38
C PHE A 77 -18.54 10.17 3.98
N ILE A 78 -19.39 9.14 3.90
CA ILE A 78 -20.81 9.32 3.58
C ILE A 78 -21.53 10.18 4.64
N PRO A 79 -21.41 9.91 5.95
CA PRO A 79 -22.15 10.66 6.97
C PRO A 79 -21.67 12.10 7.16
N GLN A 80 -20.40 12.39 6.84
CA GLN A 80 -19.84 13.74 6.93
C GLN A 80 -20.01 14.55 5.63
N GLY A 81 -20.59 13.95 4.57
CA GLY A 81 -20.84 14.62 3.29
C GLY A 81 -19.57 15.08 2.60
N PHE A 82 -18.46 14.34 2.76
CA PHE A 82 -17.20 14.69 2.13
C PHE A 82 -17.28 14.55 0.61
N GLY A 83 -16.72 15.53 -0.10
CA GLY A 83 -16.72 15.59 -1.55
C GLY A 83 -15.59 14.77 -2.19
N LEU A 84 -15.54 14.84 -3.52
CA LEU A 84 -14.53 14.14 -4.31
C LEU A 84 -13.10 14.60 -3.97
N THR A 85 -12.91 15.87 -3.65
CA THR A 85 -11.61 16.45 -3.29
C THR A 85 -11.03 15.79 -2.05
N GLU A 86 -11.86 15.56 -1.05
CA GLU A 86 -11.51 14.91 0.21
C GLU A 86 -11.14 13.45 0.00
N VAL A 87 -11.91 12.74 -0.84
CA VAL A 87 -11.64 11.34 -1.21
C VAL A 87 -10.30 11.22 -1.93
N MET A 88 -10.02 12.13 -2.87
CA MET A 88 -8.73 12.19 -3.54
C MET A 88 -7.59 12.50 -2.55
N ALA A 89 -7.77 13.47 -1.65
CA ALA A 89 -6.75 13.79 -0.65
C ALA A 89 -6.43 12.57 0.25
N PHE A 90 -7.45 11.82 0.67
CA PHE A 90 -7.29 10.60 1.47
C PHE A 90 -6.66 9.45 0.68
N THR A 91 -6.83 9.40 -0.64
CA THR A 91 -6.22 8.35 -1.48
C THR A 91 -4.76 8.67 -1.83
N PHE A 92 -4.49 9.92 -2.25
CA PHE A 92 -3.19 10.33 -2.80
C PHE A 92 -2.18 10.73 -1.72
N LEU A 93 -2.59 11.38 -0.63
CA LEU A 93 -1.63 11.82 0.39
C LEU A 93 -1.00 10.63 1.14
N PRO A 94 -1.75 9.66 1.67
CA PRO A 94 -1.17 8.51 2.34
C PRO A 94 -0.31 7.64 1.42
N SER A 95 -0.70 7.51 0.15
CA SER A 95 0.07 6.73 -0.83
C SER A 95 1.39 7.42 -1.19
N ILE A 96 1.40 8.72 -1.48
CA ILE A 96 2.64 9.46 -1.81
C ILE A 96 3.55 9.55 -0.58
N ILE A 97 3.02 9.98 0.57
CA ILE A 97 3.84 10.15 1.78
C ILE A 97 4.35 8.79 2.25
N GLY A 98 3.50 7.76 2.31
CA GLY A 98 3.93 6.43 2.73
C GLY A 98 4.95 5.79 1.78
N SER A 99 4.80 5.98 0.47
CA SER A 99 5.82 5.60 -0.53
C SER A 99 7.15 6.30 -0.25
N GLY A 100 7.12 7.62 -0.03
CA GLY A 100 8.30 8.40 0.36
C GLY A 100 8.96 7.92 1.65
N VAL A 101 8.16 7.55 2.67
CA VAL A 101 8.67 7.00 3.93
C VAL A 101 9.39 5.67 3.70
N ILE A 102 8.83 4.77 2.89
CA ILE A 102 9.48 3.49 2.54
C ILE A 102 10.81 3.73 1.81
N LEU A 103 10.85 4.72 0.91
CA LEU A 103 12.08 5.17 0.27
C LEU A 103 13.09 5.78 1.26
N LEU A 104 12.67 6.37 2.38
CA LEU A 104 13.63 6.92 3.35
C LEU A 104 14.15 5.86 4.33
N VAL A 105 13.28 4.97 4.79
CA VAL A 105 13.60 3.98 5.83
C VAL A 105 14.52 2.87 5.32
N LYS A 106 14.37 2.44 4.06
CA LYS A 106 15.20 1.36 3.47
C LYS A 106 16.56 1.86 2.93
N TRP A 107 17.37 2.49 3.79
CA TRP A 107 18.68 3.02 3.39
C TRP A 107 19.71 1.93 3.07
N THR A 108 19.58 0.74 3.68
CA THR A 108 20.56 -0.36 3.57
C THR A 108 20.19 -1.45 2.57
N SER A 109 19.00 -1.39 1.97
CA SER A 109 18.53 -2.37 0.98
C SER A 109 18.97 -2.00 -0.45
N GLN A 110 19.06 -2.99 -1.33
CA GLN A 110 19.35 -2.76 -2.76
C GLN A 110 18.35 -1.76 -3.38
N PRO A 111 18.81 -0.83 -4.26
CA PRO A 111 18.00 0.27 -4.77
C PRO A 111 16.77 -0.20 -5.57
N MET A 112 16.84 -1.35 -6.26
CA MET A 112 15.68 -1.88 -7.00
C MET A 112 14.57 -2.40 -6.09
N VAL A 113 14.91 -3.16 -5.05
CA VAL A 113 13.91 -3.70 -4.08
C VAL A 113 13.15 -2.55 -3.41
N LYS A 114 13.86 -1.46 -3.14
CA LYS A 114 13.32 -0.24 -2.55
C LYS A 114 12.32 0.47 -3.46
N LEU A 115 12.64 0.60 -4.74
CA LEU A 115 11.76 1.22 -5.72
C LEU A 115 10.48 0.39 -5.93
N ILE A 116 10.63 -0.93 -6.05
CA ILE A 116 9.50 -1.86 -6.21
C ILE A 116 8.61 -1.81 -4.96
N SER A 117 9.17 -1.96 -3.76
CA SER A 117 8.40 -1.91 -2.51
C SER A 117 7.63 -0.59 -2.34
N SER A 118 8.27 0.55 -2.60
CA SER A 118 7.59 1.86 -2.57
C SER A 118 6.47 1.96 -3.60
N PHE A 119 6.68 1.48 -4.82
CA PHE A 119 5.66 1.52 -5.87
C PHE A 119 4.47 0.61 -5.54
N LEU A 120 4.74 -0.57 -4.98
CA LEU A 120 3.73 -1.54 -4.58
C LEU A 120 2.86 -1.01 -3.44
N TYR A 121 3.46 -0.36 -2.43
CA TYR A 121 2.69 0.28 -1.36
C TYR A 121 1.69 1.31 -1.93
N GLY A 122 2.18 2.24 -2.75
CA GLY A 122 1.35 3.32 -3.28
C GLY A 122 0.27 2.82 -4.25
N SER A 123 0.62 1.95 -5.18
CA SER A 123 -0.32 1.42 -6.18
C SER A 123 -1.42 0.55 -5.55
N VAL A 124 -1.07 -0.31 -4.59
CA VAL A 124 -2.06 -1.16 -3.92
C VAL A 124 -2.99 -0.33 -3.03
N PHE A 125 -2.47 0.66 -2.32
CA PHE A 125 -3.30 1.57 -1.51
C PHE A 125 -4.27 2.37 -2.39
N MET A 126 -3.78 2.95 -3.49
CA MET A 126 -4.64 3.67 -4.44
C MET A 126 -5.72 2.77 -5.06
N GLY A 127 -5.34 1.56 -5.46
CA GLY A 127 -6.28 0.59 -6.04
C GLY A 127 -7.36 0.16 -5.05
N ALA A 128 -6.98 -0.14 -3.81
CA ALA A 128 -7.90 -0.52 -2.75
C ALA A 128 -8.89 0.62 -2.42
N ALA A 129 -8.37 1.84 -2.25
CA ALA A 129 -9.18 3.01 -1.98
C ALA A 129 -10.14 3.32 -3.15
N ALA A 130 -9.66 3.30 -4.40
CA ALA A 130 -10.50 3.57 -5.56
C ALA A 130 -11.67 2.57 -5.67
N ILE A 131 -11.42 1.29 -5.40
CA ILE A 131 -12.46 0.25 -5.39
C ILE A 131 -13.41 0.46 -4.21
N ALA A 132 -12.90 0.72 -3.01
CA ALA A 132 -13.72 0.92 -1.81
C ALA A 132 -14.66 2.13 -1.98
N PHE A 133 -14.11 3.29 -2.32
CA PHE A 133 -14.90 4.50 -2.55
C PHE A 133 -15.85 4.33 -3.74
N GLY A 134 -15.37 3.80 -4.87
CA GLY A 134 -16.19 3.51 -6.03
C GLY A 134 -17.38 2.62 -5.69
N PHE A 135 -17.16 1.53 -4.96
CA PHE A 135 -18.21 0.62 -4.53
C PHE A 135 -19.21 1.32 -3.61
N THR A 136 -18.74 2.10 -2.62
CA THR A 136 -19.66 2.83 -1.74
C THR A 136 -20.50 3.87 -2.47
N PHE A 137 -19.95 4.59 -3.44
CA PHE A 137 -20.72 5.55 -4.23
C PHE A 137 -21.65 4.90 -5.25
N PHE A 138 -21.37 3.68 -5.72
CA PHE A 138 -22.27 2.96 -6.63
C PHE A 138 -23.39 2.20 -5.92
N VAL A 139 -23.17 1.76 -4.67
CA VAL A 139 -24.10 0.89 -3.94
C VAL A 139 -24.90 1.63 -2.86
N LEU A 140 -24.34 2.67 -2.26
CA LEU A 140 -24.95 3.39 -1.11
C LEU A 140 -25.31 4.85 -1.36
N ALA A 141 -24.92 5.44 -2.50
CA ALA A 141 -25.41 6.76 -2.94
C ALA A 141 -26.62 6.61 -3.86
#